data_AF-A0A7V7JP66-F1
#
_entry.id   AF-A0A7V7JP66-F1
#
_cell.length_a   1.000
_cell.length_b   1.000
_cell.length_c   1.000
_cell.angle_alpha   90.00
_cell.angle_beta   90.00
_cell.angle_gamma   90.00
#
_symmetry.space_group_name_H-M   'P 1'
#
loop_
_entity.id
_entity.type
_entity.pdbx_description
1 polymer ?
#
loop_
_entity_poly.entity_id
_entity_poly.type
_entity_poly.pdbx_seq_one_letter_code
_entity_poly.pdbx_strand_id
1 'polypeptide(L)' 'DQPGALYALLLPFASAGVNLTRIESRPSKKKPWEYVFFIDMVGHTEEPAVKEALQKVAEHCNEMKILGSYPVGEIED' A
#
# COMPACT_ATOMS: atom_id res chain seq x y z
N ASP A 1 7.54 14.26 6.40
CA ASP A 1 7.94 13.34 7.48
C ASP A 1 7.27 13.80 8.76
N GLN A 2 6.40 12.98 9.33
CA GLN A 2 5.69 13.29 10.58
C GLN A 2 5.42 11.99 11.36
N PRO A 3 5.47 12.03 12.70
CA PRO A 3 5.11 10.88 13.53
C PRO A 3 3.72 10.35 13.16
N GLY A 4 3.61 9.03 13.02
CA GLY A 4 2.34 8.37 12.67
C GLY A 4 1.99 8.36 11.18
N ALA A 5 2.82 8.94 10.29
CA ALA A 5 2.55 8.94 8.85
C ALA A 5 2.35 7.53 8.28
N LEU A 6 3.21 6.57 8.66
CA LEU A 6 3.08 5.18 8.22
C LEU A 6 1.80 4.54 8.79
N TYR A 7 1.46 4.81 10.05
CA TYR A 7 0.22 4.29 10.64
C TYR A 7 -1.01 4.80 9.88
N ALA A 8 -1.09 6.10 9.61
CA ALA A 8 -2.17 6.70 8.85
C ALA A 8 -2.28 6.11 7.43
N LEU A 9 -1.13 5.85 6.79
CA LEU A 9 -1.08 5.22 5.47
C LEU A 9 -1.57 3.76 5.49
N LEU A 10 -1.35 3.01 6.57
CA LEU A 10 -1.75 1.59 6.66
C LEU A 10 -3.17 1.38 7.21
N LEU A 11 -3.71 2.36 7.94
CA LEU A 11 -5.02 2.27 8.59
C LEU A 11 -6.19 1.94 7.62
N PRO A 12 -6.26 2.48 6.38
CA PRO A 12 -7.33 2.14 5.45
C PRO A 12 -7.37 0.65 5.09
N PHE A 13 -6.22 0.00 4.91
CA PHE A 13 -6.16 -1.43 4.62
C PHE A 13 -6.71 -2.25 5.79
N ALA A 14 -6.28 -1.93 7.02
CA ALA A 14 -6.76 -2.59 8.23
C ALA A 14 -8.28 -2.41 8.42
N SER A 15 -8.79 -1.20 8.17
CA SER A 15 -10.22 -0.88 8.30
C SER A 15 -11.09 -1.61 7.26
N ALA A 16 -10.53 -1.90 6.09
CA ALA A 16 -11.17 -2.65 5.02
C ALA A 16 -10.98 -4.18 5.12
N GLY A 17 -10.24 -4.67 6.12
CA GLY A 17 -9.91 -6.08 6.25
C GLY A 17 -8.98 -6.61 5.14
N VAL A 18 -8.22 -5.72 4.49
CA VAL A 18 -7.28 -6.07 3.42
C VAL A 18 -5.96 -6.56 4.02
N ASN A 19 -5.58 -7.80 3.71
CA ASN A 19 -4.36 -8.40 4.23
C ASN A 19 -3.13 -7.91 3.44
N LEU A 20 -2.09 -7.47 4.15
CA LEU A 20 -0.82 -7.04 3.56
C LEU A 20 0.19 -8.19 3.64
N THR A 21 0.87 -8.48 2.54
CA THR A 21 1.87 -9.58 2.45
C THR A 21 3.30 -9.05 2.42
N ARG A 22 3.50 -7.78 2.04
CA ARG A 22 4.81 -7.13 2.07
C ARG A 22 4.65 -5.63 2.32
N ILE A 23 5.55 -5.07 3.13
CA ILE A 23 5.72 -3.62 3.28
C ILE A 23 7.21 -3.35 3.31
N GLU A 24 7.69 -2.49 2.42
CA GLU A 24 9.10 -2.15 2.30
C GLU A 24 9.29 -0.65 2.10
N SER A 25 10.10 -0.01 2.93
CA SER A 25 10.44 1.41 2.79
C SER A 25 11.75 1.58 2.04
N ARG A 26 11.81 2.54 1.11
CA ARG A 26 13.03 2.99 0.45
C ARG A 26 13.16 4.52 0.58
N PRO A 27 14.37 5.06 0.78
CA PRO A 27 14.57 6.50 0.71
C PRO A 27 14.22 7.02 -0.68
N SER A 28 13.46 8.10 -0.74
CA SER A 28 13.13 8.80 -1.98
C SER A 28 14.40 9.37 -2.60
N LYS A 29 14.53 9.23 -3.93
CA LYS A 29 15.58 9.91 -4.71
C LYS A 29 15.24 11.37 -5.01
N LYS A 30 13.99 11.80 -4.77
CA LYS A 30 13.51 13.15 -5.09
C LYS A 30 13.91 14.17 -4.02
N LYS A 31 13.83 13.80 -2.74
CA LYS A 31 14.17 14.68 -1.61
C LYS A 31 14.74 13.90 -0.43
N PRO A 32 15.69 14.47 0.33
CA PRO A 32 16.13 13.93 1.60
C PRO A 32 14.94 13.71 2.56
N TRP A 33 14.95 12.62 3.32
CA TRP A 33 13.96 12.30 4.37
C TRP A 33 12.52 12.03 3.88
N GLU A 34 12.33 11.88 2.57
CA GLU A 34 11.11 11.28 2.02
C GLU A 34 11.30 9.78 1.86
N TYR A 35 10.23 9.02 2.06
CA TYR A 35 10.21 7.57 1.90
C TYR A 35 9.18 7.18 0.85
N VAL A 36 9.52 6.18 0.05
CA VAL A 36 8.59 5.46 -0.82
C VAL A 36 8.32 4.11 -0.18
N PHE A 37 7.05 3.73 -0.11
CA PHE A 37 6.64 2.43 0.40
C PHE A 37 6.20 1.54 -0.77
N PHE A 38 6.74 0.33 -0.81
CA PHE A 38 6.24 -0.76 -1.65
C PHE A 38 5.37 -1.65 -0.78
N ILE A 39 4.13 -1.87 -1.21
CA ILE A 39 3.14 -2.64 -0.47
C ILE A 39 2.56 -3.69 -1.40
N ASP A 40 2.61 -4.95 -0.95
CA ASP A 40 1.86 -6.04 -1.57
C ASP A 40 0.71 -6.43 -0.64
N MET A 41 -0.43 -6.78 -1.22
CA MET A 41 -1.65 -7.11 -0.49
C MET A 41 -2.42 -8.22 -1.20
N VAL A 42 -3.30 -8.90 -0.46
CA VAL A 42 -4.26 -9.84 -1.02
C VAL A 42 -5.51 -9.09 -1.49
N GLY A 43 -5.93 -9.36 -2.72
CA GLY A 43 -7.12 -8.79 -3.35
C GLY A 43 -6.80 -8.10 -4.69
N HIS A 44 -7.85 -7.76 -5.42
CA HIS A 44 -7.77 -7.09 -6.72
C HIS A 44 -8.20 -5.62 -6.61
N THR A 45 -7.57 -4.74 -7.40
CA THR A 45 -7.87 -3.29 -7.41
C THR A 45 -9.30 -2.93 -7.82
N GLU A 46 -10.03 -3.87 -8.39
CA GLU A 46 -11.45 -3.71 -8.78
C GLU A 46 -12.43 -4.19 -7.70
N GLU A 47 -11.94 -4.90 -6.68
CA GLU A 47 -12.79 -5.29 -5.55
C GLU A 47 -13.22 -4.05 -4.77
N PRO A 48 -14.51 -3.90 -4.41
CA PRO A 48 -15.01 -2.68 -3.76
C PRO A 48 -14.24 -2.26 -2.50
N ALA A 49 -13.94 -3.21 -1.61
CA ALA A 49 -13.23 -2.94 -0.35
C ALA A 49 -11.78 -2.46 -0.59
N VAL A 50 -11.09 -3.10 -1.53
CA VAL A 50 -9.73 -2.73 -1.93
C VAL A 50 -9.71 -1.36 -2.59
N LYS A 51 -10.65 -1.10 -3.51
CA LYS A 51 -10.75 0.17 -4.21
C LYS A 51 -10.98 1.33 -3.26
N GLU A 52 -11.88 1.16 -2.28
CA GLU A 52 -12.12 2.17 -1.24
C GLU A 52 -10.89 2.39 -0.35
N ALA A 53 -10.21 1.31 0.05
CA ALA A 53 -8.96 1.41 0.82
C ALA A 53 -7.88 2.20 0.07
N LEU A 54 -7.66 1.88 -1.21
CA LEU A 54 -6.69 2.58 -2.06
C LEU A 54 -7.01 4.07 -2.22
N GLN A 55 -8.29 4.44 -2.35
CA GLN A 55 -8.71 5.84 -2.41
C GLN A 55 -8.33 6.59 -1.13
N LYS A 56 -8.59 6.01 0.05
CA LYS A 56 -8.20 6.60 1.34
C LYS A 56 -6.68 6.66 1.54
N VAL A 57 -5.96 5.65 1.07
CA VAL A 57 -4.47 5.66 1.10
C VAL A 57 -3.91 6.82 0.28
N ALA A 58 -4.51 7.11 -0.88
CA ALA A 58 -4.08 8.21 -1.73
C ALA A 58 -4.15 9.58 -1.02
N GLU A 59 -5.07 9.76 -0.06
CA GLU A 59 -5.19 10.98 0.74
C GLU A 59 -4.02 11.16 1.74
N HIS A 60 -3.30 10.08 2.06
CA HIS A 60 -2.21 10.06 3.02
C HIS A 60 -0.82 10.03 2.38
N CYS A 61 -0.72 10.12 1.05
CA CYS A 61 0.55 10.11 0.34
C CYS A 61 0.59 11.17 -0.77
N ASN A 62 1.79 11.65 -1.10
CA ASN A 62 1.96 12.66 -2.15
C ASN A 62 1.72 12.09 -3.56
N GLU A 63 2.03 10.81 -3.76
CA GLU A 63 1.93 10.11 -5.04
C GLU A 63 1.67 8.63 -4.75
N MET A 64 0.70 8.04 -5.45
CA MET A 64 0.42 6.61 -5.40
C MET A 64 0.43 6.05 -6.81
N LYS A 65 1.11 4.92 -7.00
CA LYS A 65 1.13 4.19 -8.26
C LYS A 65 0.75 2.73 -8.02
N ILE A 66 -0.29 2.28 -8.70
CA ILE A 66 -0.66 0.88 -8.77
C ILE A 66 0.26 0.21 -9.80
N LEU A 67 1.03 -0.79 -9.36
CA LEU A 67 1.92 -1.54 -10.25
C LEU A 67 1.19 -2.68 -11.00
N GLY A 68 0.09 -3.16 -10.43
CA GLY A 68 -0.80 -4.15 -11.04
C GLY A 68 -1.44 -5.05 -10.00
N SER A 69 -2.43 -5.82 -10.44
CA SER A 69 -2.96 -6.98 -9.74
C SER A 69 -2.58 -8.21 -10.56
N TYR A 70 -2.12 -9.28 -9.91
CA TYR A 70 -1.66 -10.50 -10.58
C TYR A 70 -2.15 -11.75 -9.83
N PRO A 71 -2.32 -12.90 -10.51
CA PRO A 71 -2.69 -14.14 -9.86
C PRO A 71 -1.64 -14.57 -8.82
N VAL A 72 -2.10 -15.16 -7.72
CA VAL A 72 -1.20 -15.75 -6.71
C VAL A 72 -0.39 -16.87 -7.36
N GLY A 73 0.93 -16.87 -7.15
CA GLY A 73 1.80 -17.94 -7.64
C GLY A 73 1.52 -19.25 -6.92
N GLU A 74 1.60 -20.36 -7.65
CA GLU A 74 1.56 -21.69 -7.05
C GLU A 74 2.86 -21.91 -6.25
N ILE A 75 2.73 -22.40 -5.02
CA ILE A 75 3.86 -22.87 -4.23
C ILE A 75 3.83 -24.39 -4.36
N GLU A 76 4.80 -24.97 -5.05
CA GLU A 76 5.02 -26.42 -5.02
C GLU A 76 5.57 -26.79 -3.63
N ASP A 77 5.00 -27.83 -3.01
CA ASP A 77 5.36 -28.33 -1.68
C ASP A 77 6.81 -28.86 -1.59
#